data_AF-A0A2K3K6F1-F1
#
_entry.id   AF-A0A2K3K6F1-F1
#
_cell.length_a   1.000
_cell.length_b   1.000
_cell.length_c   1.000
_cell.angle_alpha   90.00
_cell.angle_beta   90.00
_cell.angle_gamma   90.00
#
_symmetry.space_group_name_H-M   'P 1'
#
loop_
_entity.id
_entity.type
_entity.pdbx_description
1 polymer ?
#
loop_
_entity_poly.entity_id
_entity_poly.type
_entity_poly.pdbx_seq_one_letter_code
_entity_poly.pdbx_strand_id
1 'polypeptide(L)'
;MEEFFNDSIAKLLARSGISPSEIDILVVNISMFTSLPSLSSLIINRYKMRHDVKVYNLTGMGCSATLISLDIVKNIFKSQKNKLALLVTSESLSPNWYP
;
A
#
# COMPACT_ATOMS: atom_id res chain seq x y z
N MET A 1 12.25 0.22 7.29
CA MET A 1 11.15 0.00 6.33
C MET A 1 9.95 0.86 6.67
N GLU A 2 9.38 0.79 7.88
CA GLU A 2 8.26 1.66 8.28
C GLU A 2 8.52 3.16 8.08
N GLU A 3 9.72 3.64 8.40
CA GLU A 3 10.12 5.03 8.18
C GLU A 3 10.03 5.45 6.71
N PHE A 4 10.42 4.57 5.77
CA PHE A 4 10.31 4.81 4.33
C PHE A 4 8.84 4.96 3.90
N PHE A 5 7.96 4.08 4.40
CA PHE A 5 6.53 4.17 4.11
C PHE A 5 5.93 5.46 4.69
N ASN A 6 6.34 5.83 5.91
CA ASN A 6 5.88 7.06 6.55
C ASN A 6 6.33 8.30 5.76
N ASP A 7 7.60 8.42 5.40
CA ASP A 7 8.09 9.57 4.65
C ASP A 7 7.46 9.66 3.25
N SER A 8 7.40 8.55 2.52
CA SER A 8 6.88 8.52 1.15
C SER A 8 5.38 8.85 1.08
N ILE A 9 4.58 8.26 1.96
CA ILE A 9 3.13 8.51 2.00
C ILE A 9 2.85 9.94 2.47
N ALA A 10 3.58 10.45 3.48
CA ALA A 10 3.40 11.82 3.96
C ALA A 10 3.70 12.84 2.85
N LYS A 11 4.80 12.66 2.11
CA LYS A 11 5.16 13.52 0.97
C LYS A 11 4.12 13.46 -0.14
N LEU A 12 3.59 12.28 -0.44
CA LEU A 12 2.55 12.11 -1.45
C LEU A 12 1.26 12.86 -1.07
N LEU A 13 0.76 12.63 0.15
CA LEU A 13 -0.46 13.27 0.65
C LEU A 13 -0.31 14.80 0.74
N ALA A 14 0.85 15.28 1.21
CA ALA A 14 1.13 16.71 1.26
C ALA A 14 1.16 17.37 -0.13
N ARG A 15 1.68 16.66 -1.15
CA ARG A 15 1.72 17.17 -2.54
C ARG A 15 0.37 17.10 -3.23
N SER A 16 -0.44 16.08 -2.96
CA SER A 16 -1.74 15.91 -3.60
C SER A 16 -2.86 16.70 -2.91
N GLY A 17 -2.68 17.10 -1.66
CA GLY A 17 -3.72 17.74 -0.86
C GLY A 17 -4.87 16.80 -0.46
N ILE A 18 -4.70 15.49 -0.68
CA ILE A 18 -5.68 14.46 -0.36
C ILE A 18 -5.61 14.15 1.13
N SER A 19 -6.76 14.16 1.81
CA SER A 19 -6.86 13.67 3.17
C SER A 19 -6.76 12.14 3.20
N PRO A 20 -6.02 11.55 4.15
CA PRO A 20 -6.01 10.09 4.33
C PRO A 20 -7.39 9.46 4.49
N SER A 21 -8.37 10.22 5.00
CA SER A 21 -9.75 9.75 5.16
C SER A 21 -10.52 9.63 3.85
N GLU A 22 -10.03 10.22 2.75
CA GLU A 22 -10.64 10.09 1.42
C GLU A 22 -10.22 8.80 0.70
N ILE A 23 -9.18 8.12 1.19
CA ILE A 23 -8.67 6.88 0.59
C ILE A 23 -9.64 5.73 0.92
N ASP A 24 -10.21 5.13 -0.12
CA ASP A 24 -11.13 4.00 0.01
C ASP A 24 -10.44 2.64 -0.09
N ILE A 25 -9.35 2.57 -0.86
CA ILE A 25 -8.65 1.33 -1.18
C ILE A 25 -7.16 1.53 -0.88
N LEU A 26 -6.57 0.62 -0.12
CA LEU A 26 -5.15 0.57 0.17
C LEU A 26 -4.59 -0.76 -0.36
N VAL A 27 -3.71 -0.67 -1.36
CA VAL A 27 -2.95 -1.83 -1.86
C VAL A 27 -1.52 -1.68 -1.39
N VAL A 28 -1.04 -2.63 -0.59
CA VAL A 28 0.34 -2.68 -0.11
C VAL A 28 0.99 -3.91 -0.69
N ASN A 29 2.08 -3.70 -1.40
CA ASN A 29 2.88 -4.77 -1.98
C ASN A 29 4.30 -4.72 -1.43
N ILE A 30 4.71 -5.81 -0.76
CA ILE A 30 6.11 -6.07 -0.43
C ILE A 30 6.41 -7.54 -0.68
N SER A 31 7.34 -7.81 -1.60
CA SER A 31 7.65 -9.16 -2.05
C SER A 31 8.15 -10.09 -0.95
N MET A 32 8.98 -9.59 -0.03
CA MET A 32 9.77 -10.40 0.90
C MET A 32 9.75 -9.87 2.34
N PHE A 33 8.63 -9.28 2.77
CA PHE A 33 8.45 -8.80 4.14
C PHE A 33 7.01 -9.00 4.60
N THR A 34 6.85 -9.73 5.70
CA THR A 34 5.59 -9.86 6.43
C THR A 34 5.84 -9.50 7.89
N SER A 35 4.97 -8.67 8.46
CA SER A 35 5.04 -8.21 9.84
C SER A 35 3.71 -8.48 10.55
N LEU A 36 3.77 -8.65 11.88
CA LEU A 36 2.60 -8.62 12.75
C LEU A 36 2.79 -7.52 13.80
N PRO A 37 1.89 -6.52 13.89
CA PRO A 37 0.74 -6.27 13.02
C PRO A 37 1.16 -5.98 11.57
N SER A 38 0.25 -6.20 10.61
CA SER A 38 0.59 -6.02 9.19
C SER A 38 0.96 -4.58 8.86
N LEU A 39 1.84 -4.38 7.87
CA LEU A 39 2.27 -3.03 7.48
C LEU A 39 1.11 -2.13 7.07
N SER A 40 0.11 -2.65 6.38
CA SER A 40 -1.10 -1.88 6.05
C SER A 40 -1.88 -1.49 7.30
N SER A 41 -1.96 -2.35 8.32
CA SER A 41 -2.54 -1.96 9.62
C SER A 41 -1.78 -0.81 10.27
N LEU A 42 -0.45 -0.82 10.19
CA LEU A 42 0.39 0.28 10.69
C LEU A 42 0.14 1.58 9.92
N ILE A 43 0.07 1.53 8.59
CA ILE A 43 -0.26 2.68 7.73
C ILE A 43 -1.65 3.25 8.08
N ILE A 44 -2.67 2.40 8.18
CA ILE A 44 -4.04 2.80 8.49
C ILE A 44 -4.10 3.52 9.84
N ASN A 45 -3.49 2.93 10.87
CA ASN A 45 -3.49 3.50 12.21
C ASN A 45 -2.68 4.80 12.30
N ARG A 46 -1.56 4.89 11.58
CA ARG A 46 -0.68 6.06 11.55
C ARG A 46 -1.38 7.27 10.92
N TYR A 47 -2.00 7.06 9.76
CA TYR A 47 -2.63 8.13 8.99
C TYR A 47 -4.10 8.37 9.34
N LYS A 48 -4.65 7.61 10.30
CA LYS A 48 -6.06 7.69 10.70
C LYS A 48 -7.00 7.58 9.49
N MET A 49 -6.67 6.62 8.63
CA MET A 49 -7.56 6.23 7.52
C MET A 49 -8.89 5.74 8.07
N ARG A 50 -9.91 5.72 7.22
CA ARG A 50 -11.23 5.21 7.59
C ARG A 50 -11.18 3.73 7.99
N HIS A 51 -12.05 3.37 8.93
CA HIS A 51 -12.16 2.00 9.45
C HIS A 51 -12.64 0.98 8.41
N ASP A 52 -13.32 1.42 7.36
CA ASP A 52 -13.88 0.59 6.30
C ASP A 52 -13.05 0.61 5.00
N VAL A 53 -11.81 1.11 5.06
CA VAL A 53 -10.84 1.05 3.96
C VAL A 53 -10.63 -0.40 3.51
N LYS A 54 -10.66 -0.64 2.20
CA LYS A 54 -10.41 -1.97 1.62
C LYS A 54 -8.91 -2.18 1.46
N VAL A 55 -8.39 -3.22 2.10
CA VAL A 55 -6.94 -3.49 2.16
C VAL A 55 -6.60 -4.73 1.35
N TYR A 56 -5.60 -4.59 0.47
CA TYR A 56 -5.03 -5.69 -0.29
C TYR A 56 -3.53 -5.79 -0.02
N ASN A 57 -3.12 -6.85 0.69
CA ASN A 57 -1.72 -7.13 1.00
C ASN A 57 -1.17 -8.17 0.04
N LEU A 58 -0.27 -7.76 -0.84
CA LEU A 58 0.36 -8.61 -1.84
C LEU A 58 1.79 -8.94 -1.42
N THR A 59 2.13 -10.22 -1.47
CA THR A 59 3.45 -10.77 -1.13
C THR A 59 3.81 -11.88 -2.13
N GLY A 60 5.09 -12.18 -2.30
CA GLY A 60 5.55 -13.30 -3.15
C GLY A 60 5.38 -13.13 -4.67
N MET A 61 4.90 -11.97 -5.15
CA MET A 61 4.69 -11.71 -6.58
C MET A 61 5.97 -11.25 -7.32
N GLY A 62 7.06 -10.99 -6.59
CA GLY A 62 8.34 -10.55 -7.15
C GLY A 62 8.24 -9.25 -7.95
N CYS A 63 9.04 -9.12 -9.01
CA CYS A 63 9.07 -7.90 -9.84
C CYS A 63 7.74 -7.60 -10.56
N SER A 64 6.87 -8.61 -10.72
CA SER A 64 5.56 -8.46 -11.37
C SER A 64 4.50 -7.79 -10.48
N ALA A 65 4.80 -7.67 -9.19
CA ALA A 65 3.83 -7.31 -8.18
C ALA A 65 3.17 -5.94 -8.39
N THR A 66 3.90 -4.96 -8.92
CA THR A 66 3.35 -3.64 -9.25
C THR A 66 2.29 -3.71 -10.35
N LEU A 67 2.53 -4.48 -11.41
CA LEU A 67 1.56 -4.64 -12.51
C LEU A 67 0.31 -5.37 -12.04
N ILE A 68 0.48 -6.42 -11.24
CA ILE A 68 -0.64 -7.15 -10.63
C ILE A 68 -1.47 -6.21 -9.74
N SER A 69 -0.78 -5.38 -8.93
CA SER A 69 -1.45 -4.39 -8.07
C SER A 69 -2.28 -3.38 -8.87
N LEU A 70 -1.74 -2.89 -9.99
CA LEU A 70 -2.45 -1.97 -10.88
C LEU A 70 -3.68 -2.62 -11.52
N ASP A 71 -3.58 -3.90 -11.93
CA ASP A 71 -4.73 -4.62 -12.49
C ASP A 71 -5.84 -4.81 -11.44
N ILE A 72 -5.48 -5.11 -10.19
CA ILE A 72 -6.43 -5.17 -9.07
C ILE A 72 -7.16 -3.83 -8.92
N VAL A 73 -6.42 -2.71 -8.82
CA VAL A 73 -7.03 -1.37 -8.69
C VAL A 73 -7.94 -1.06 -9.89
N LYS A 74 -7.48 -1.36 -11.11
CA LYS A 74 -8.25 -1.16 -12.34
C LYS A 74 -9.56 -1.95 -12.34
N ASN A 75 -9.52 -3.21 -11.91
CA ASN A 75 -10.72 -4.05 -11.84
C ASN A 75 -11.68 -3.58 -10.74
N ILE A 76 -11.17 -3.07 -9.61
CA ILE A 76 -12.02 -2.45 -8.59
C ILE A 76 -12.70 -1.21 -9.15
N PHE A 77 -11.98 -0.33 -9.86
CA PHE A 77 -12.54 0.88 -10.46
C PHE A 77 -13.60 0.59 -11.54
N LYS A 78 -13.56 -0.57 -12.21
CA LYS A 78 -14.63 -0.99 -13.13
C LYS A 78 -15.94 -1.31 -12.39
N SER A 79 -15.86 -1.84 -11.17
CA SER A 79 -17.02 -2.21 -10.36
C SER A 79 -17.50 -1.07 -9.45
N GLN A 80 -16.58 -0.26 -8.94
CA GLN A 80 -16.84 0.80 -7.97
C GLN A 80 -16.40 2.15 -8.53
N LYS A 81 -17.37 3.01 -8.85
CA LYS A 81 -17.13 4.36 -9.37
C LYS A 81 -16.74 5.32 -8.25
N ASN A 82 -15.99 6.38 -8.59
CA ASN A 82 -15.59 7.46 -7.69
C ASN A 82 -14.88 6.99 -6.42
N LYS A 83 -13.96 6.04 -6.57
CA LYS A 83 -13.12 5.53 -5.49
C LYS A 83 -11.70 6.03 -5.61
N LEU A 84 -11.08 6.29 -4.47
CA LEU A 84 -9.67 6.67 -4.39
C LEU A 84 -8.83 5.51 -3.87
N ALA A 85 -7.82 5.13 -4.64
CA ALA A 85 -6.90 4.06 -4.28
C ALA A 85 -5.49 4.60 -4.01
N LEU A 86 -4.88 4.14 -2.93
CA LEU A 86 -3.47 4.30 -2.64
C LEU A 86 -2.76 2.96 -2.88
N LEU A 87 -1.88 2.93 -3.87
CA LEU A 87 -0.98 1.81 -4.12
C LEU A 87 0.40 2.15 -3.55
N VAL A 88 0.91 1.31 -2.65
CA VAL A 88 2.25 1.44 -2.10
C VAL A 88 3.04 0.17 -2.36
N THR A 89 4.22 0.34 -2.96
CA THR A 89 5.11 -0.75 -3.30
C THR A 89 6.49 -0.51 -2.68
N SER A 90 7.13 -1.57 -2.22
CA SER A 90 8.52 -1.52 -1.75
C SER A 90 9.18 -2.89 -1.89
N GLU A 91 10.50 -2.91 -1.88
CA GLU A 91 11.31 -4.12 -1.96
C GLU A 91 12.36 -4.11 -0.84
N SER A 92 12.50 -5.23 -0.14
CA SER A 92 13.58 -5.44 0.83
C SER A 92 14.49 -6.54 0.32
N LEU A 93 15.72 -6.17 -0.03
CA LEU A 93 16.73 -7.13 -0.45
C LEU A 93 17.51 -7.71 0.74
N SER A 94 17.55 -7.00 1.87
CA SER A 94 18.35 -7.38 3.04
C SER A 94 18.04 -8.76 3.65
N PRO A 95 16.79 -9.25 3.75
CA PRO A 95 16.54 -10.55 4.39
C PRO A 95 16.92 -11.76 3.53
N ASN A 96 17.26 -11.58 2.25
CA ASN A 96 17.47 -12.68 1.30
C ASN A 96 18.87 -12.67 0.66
N TRP A 97 19.83 -11.97 1.27
CA TRP A 97 21.22 -12.00 0.82
C TRP A 97 21.84 -13.37 1.16
N TYR A 98 22.41 -14.04 0.17
CA TYR A 98 23.33 -15.15 0.42
C TYR A 98 24.66 -14.60 0.95
N PRO A 99 25.37 -15.34 1.82
CA PRO A 99 26.71 -14.97 2.27
C PRO A 99 27.68 -14.70 1.11
#